data_AF-A0A371CKG5-F1
#
_entry.id   AF-A0A371CKG5-F1
#
_cell.length_a   1.000
_cell.length_b   1.000
_cell.length_c   1.000
_cell.angle_alpha   90.00
_cell.angle_beta   90.00
_cell.angle_gamma   90.00
#
_symmetry.space_group_name_H-M   'P 1'
#
loop_
_entity.id
_entity.type
_entity.pdbx_description
1 polymer ?
#
loop_
_entity_poly.entity_id
_entity_poly.type
_entity_poly.pdbx_seq_one_letter_code
_entity_poly.pdbx_strand_id
1 'polypeptide(L)'
;DFAESMRVEWSRFRARVERWGEEEQLLLEEMRRVLEYFEHRAGWWRDQAGRRSDVSPQLATALGIYAEKQALVMDHLREHFVALWIPYLESSGPLPPW
;
A
#
# COMPACT_ATOMS: atom_id res chain seq x y z
N ASP A 1 -42.79 15.54 -0.79
CA ASP A 1 -41.77 15.51 -1.86
C ASP A 1 -40.52 16.34 -1.55
N PHE A 2 -40.54 17.67 -1.62
CA PHE A 2 -39.31 18.48 -1.42
C PHE A 2 -38.70 18.40 -0.01
N ALA A 3 -39.52 18.51 1.04
CA ALA A 3 -39.06 18.45 2.43
C ALA A 3 -38.55 17.06 2.85
N GLU A 4 -39.07 16.00 2.22
CA GLU A 4 -38.63 14.62 2.45
C GLU A 4 -37.29 14.37 1.76
N SER A 5 -37.16 14.80 0.50
CA SER A 5 -35.89 14.79 -0.23
C SER A 5 -34.77 15.52 0.55
N MET A 6 -35.07 16.70 1.10
CA MET A 6 -34.11 17.48 1.88
C MET A 6 -33.67 16.77 3.18
N ARG A 7 -34.56 16.06 3.86
CA ARG A 7 -34.22 15.28 5.07
C ARG A 7 -33.36 14.07 4.73
N VAL A 8 -33.62 13.41 3.61
CA VAL A 8 -32.83 12.28 3.12
C VAL A 8 -31.42 12.75 2.75
N GLU A 9 -31.31 13.83 1.98
CA GLU A 9 -30.04 14.48 1.63
C GLU A 9 -29.23 14.82 2.88
N TRP A 10 -29.84 15.51 3.84
CA TRP A 10 -29.18 15.90 5.09
C TRP A 10 -28.74 14.70 5.93
N SER A 11 -29.55 13.63 5.98
CA SER A 11 -29.19 12.40 6.69
C SER A 11 -28.00 11.70 6.04
N ARG A 12 -27.89 11.72 4.70
CA ARG A 12 -26.74 11.19 3.97
C ARG A 12 -25.47 12.02 4.22
N PHE A 13 -25.58 13.35 4.19
CA PHE A 13 -24.44 14.23 4.51
C PHE A 13 -23.98 14.03 5.95
N ARG A 14 -24.91 13.98 6.91
CA ARG A 14 -24.61 13.70 8.31
C ARG A 14 -23.92 12.35 8.48
N ALA A 15 -24.45 11.28 7.88
CA ALA A 15 -23.83 9.96 7.93
C ALA A 15 -22.45 9.88 7.27
N ARG A 16 -22.13 10.78 6.32
CA ARG A 16 -20.78 10.90 5.75
C ARG A 16 -19.84 11.63 6.70
N VAL A 17 -20.30 12.72 7.32
CA VAL A 17 -19.53 13.45 8.33
C VAL A 17 -19.23 12.57 9.54
N GLU A 18 -20.22 11.81 10.02
CA GLU A 18 -20.07 10.88 11.15
C GLU A 18 -19.05 9.77 10.85
N ARG A 19 -18.89 9.36 9.59
CA ARG A 19 -17.93 8.33 9.16
C ARG A 19 -16.57 8.87 8.74
N TRP A 20 -16.39 10.19 8.64
CA TRP A 20 -15.15 10.79 8.16
C TRP A 20 -13.93 10.36 8.98
N GLY A 21 -14.08 10.28 10.31
CA GLY A 21 -12.99 9.81 11.19
C GLY A 21 -12.62 8.35 10.96
N GLU A 22 -13.58 7.49 10.61
CA GLU A 22 -13.31 6.09 10.24
C GLU A 22 -12.59 6.02 8.89
N GLU A 23 -13.01 6.82 7.91
CA GLU A 23 -12.37 6.88 6.59
C GLU A 23 -10.91 7.36 6.68
N GLU A 24 -10.61 8.33 7.56
CA GLU A 24 -9.25 8.78 7.84
C GLU A 24 -8.39 7.64 8.43
N GLN A 25 -8.90 6.92 9.44
CA GLN A 25 -8.20 5.79 10.03
C GLN A 25 -7.97 4.65 9.04
N LEU A 26 -8.96 4.35 8.19
CA LEU A 26 -8.84 3.34 7.14
C LEU A 26 -7.77 3.72 6.11
N LEU A 27 -7.73 4.99 5.69
CA LEU A 27 -6.72 5.47 4.76
C LEU A 27 -5.30 5.31 5.33
N LEU A 28 -5.10 5.67 6.60
CA LEU A 28 -3.83 5.48 7.29
C LEU A 28 -3.40 4.01 7.30
N GLU A 29 -4.32 3.10 7.63
CA GLU A 29 -4.05 1.67 7.62
C GLU A 29 -3.79 1.12 6.20
N GLU A 30 -4.47 1.63 5.18
CA GLU A 30 -4.19 1.29 3.78
C GLU A 30 -2.79 1.72 3.36
N MET A 31 -2.37 2.92 3.73
CA MET A 31 -1.01 3.42 3.48
C MET A 31 0.02 2.48 4.13
N ARG A 32 -0.16 2.12 5.41
CA ARG A 32 0.69 1.15 6.11
C ARG A 32 0.77 -0.19 5.36
N ARG A 33 -0.38 -0.76 5.02
CA ARG A 33 -0.48 -2.07 4.34
C ARG A 33 0.17 -2.05 2.97
N VAL A 34 0.11 -0.94 2.23
CA VAL A 34 0.79 -0.80 0.95
C VAL A 34 2.31 -0.86 1.14
N LEU A 35 2.86 -0.20 2.16
CA LEU A 35 4.29 -0.26 2.47
C LEU A 35 4.73 -1.68 2.87
N GLU A 36 3.96 -2.34 3.75
CA GLU A 36 4.22 -3.74 4.15
C GLU A 36 4.12 -4.70 2.96
N TYR A 37 3.14 -4.49 2.08
CA TYR A 37 2.97 -5.30 0.89
C TYR A 37 4.20 -5.23 -0.02
N PHE A 38 4.75 -4.03 -0.26
CA PHE A 38 5.94 -3.89 -1.09
C PHE A 38 7.15 -4.60 -0.49
N GLU A 39 7.39 -4.45 0.82
CA GLU A 39 8.48 -5.13 1.51
C GLU A 39 8.34 -6.66 1.45
N HIS A 40 7.15 -7.17 1.80
CA HIS A 40 6.85 -8.60 1.70
C HIS A 40 7.01 -9.10 0.26
N ARG A 41 6.55 -8.34 -0.74
CA ARG A 41 6.62 -8.74 -2.15
C ARG A 41 8.05 -8.73 -2.67
N ALA A 42 8.89 -7.81 -2.23
CA ALA A 42 10.32 -7.80 -2.53
C ALA A 42 10.99 -9.07 -2.00
N GLY A 43 10.72 -9.43 -0.74
CA GLY A 43 11.18 -10.70 -0.15
C GLY A 43 10.71 -11.92 -0.95
N TRP A 44 9.41 -11.97 -1.26
CA TRP A 44 8.84 -13.05 -2.06
C TRP A 44 9.55 -13.25 -3.41
N TRP A 45 9.89 -12.15 -4.10
CA TRP A 45 10.65 -12.22 -5.35
C TRP A 45 12.04 -12.82 -5.15
N ARG A 46 12.77 -12.40 -4.12
CA ARG A 46 14.10 -12.96 -3.79
C ARG A 46 14.02 -14.46 -3.52
N ASP A 47 12.98 -14.91 -2.82
CA ASP A 47 12.74 -16.33 -2.59
C ASP A 47 12.47 -17.12 -3.88
N GLN A 48 12.06 -16.46 -4.98
CA GLN A 48 11.84 -17.14 -6.26
C GLN A 48 13.13 -17.45 -7.02
N ALA A 49 14.24 -16.76 -6.73
CA ALA A 49 15.50 -16.85 -7.49
C ALA A 49 16.03 -18.29 -7.62
N GLY A 50 15.84 -19.11 -6.57
CA GLY A 50 16.29 -20.50 -6.52
C GLY A 50 15.19 -21.56 -6.60
N ARG A 51 13.94 -21.16 -6.88
CA ARG A 51 12.78 -22.07 -6.76
C ARG A 51 12.76 -23.18 -7.81
N ARG A 52 13.35 -22.95 -8.98
CA ARG A 52 13.47 -23.96 -10.05
C ARG A 52 14.88 -24.55 -10.03
N SER A 53 14.99 -25.80 -9.61
CA SER A 53 16.26 -26.53 -9.52
C SER A 53 16.57 -27.39 -10.75
N ASP A 54 15.57 -27.60 -11.62
CA ASP A 54 15.61 -28.48 -12.79
C ASP A 54 15.85 -27.72 -14.11
N VAL A 55 16.68 -26.67 -14.06
CA VAL A 55 16.97 -25.81 -15.21
C VAL A 55 18.47 -25.74 -15.52
N SER A 56 18.81 -25.31 -16.74
CA SER A 56 20.21 -25.09 -17.09
C SER A 56 20.84 -24.00 -16.20
N PRO A 57 22.16 -24.06 -15.96
CA PRO A 57 22.84 -23.03 -15.15
C PRO A 57 22.64 -21.61 -15.69
N GLN A 58 22.60 -21.44 -17.01
CA GLN A 58 22.37 -20.14 -17.64
C GLN A 58 20.96 -19.62 -17.33
N LEU A 59 19.96 -20.49 -17.36
CA LEU A 59 18.59 -20.12 -17.03
C LEU A 59 18.43 -19.84 -15.53
N ALA A 60 19.07 -20.61 -14.65
CA ALA A 60 19.09 -20.34 -13.21
C ALA A 60 19.64 -18.94 -12.91
N THR A 61 20.77 -18.57 -13.51
CA THR A 61 21.35 -17.23 -13.38
C THR A 61 20.39 -16.14 -13.88
N ALA A 62 19.78 -16.34 -15.06
CA ALA A 62 18.85 -15.37 -15.62
C ALA A 62 17.60 -15.18 -14.74
N LEU A 63 17.07 -16.27 -14.16
CA LEU A 63 15.94 -16.22 -13.22
C LEU A 63 16.31 -15.48 -11.94
N GLY A 64 17.51 -15.71 -11.39
CA GLY A 64 18.00 -14.98 -10.22
C GLY A 64 18.13 -13.48 -10.48
N ILE A 65 18.70 -13.09 -11.62
CA ILE A 65 18.79 -11.67 -12.02
C ILE A 65 17.40 -11.06 -12.18
N TYR A 66 16.47 -11.77 -12.80
CA TYR A 66 15.11 -11.27 -12.98
C TYR A 66 14.37 -11.12 -11.66
N ALA A 67 14.48 -12.10 -10.77
CA ALA A 67 13.91 -12.06 -9.42
C ALA A 67 14.43 -10.85 -8.64
N GLU A 68 15.75 -10.62 -8.63
CA GLU A 68 16.34 -9.47 -7.95
C GLU A 68 15.88 -8.14 -8.57
N LYS A 69 15.79 -8.06 -9.91
CA LYS A 69 15.25 -6.88 -10.59
C LYS A 69 13.81 -6.58 -10.15
N GLN A 70 12.96 -7.60 -9.99
CA GLN A 70 11.59 -7.40 -9.52
C GLN A 70 11.53 -7.00 -8.04
N ALA A 71 12.42 -7.55 -7.20
CA ALA A 71 12.53 -7.14 -5.80
C ALA A 71 12.91 -5.67 -5.68
N LEU A 72 13.90 -5.22 -6.44
CA LEU A 72 14.32 -3.81 -6.47
C LEU A 72 13.20 -2.87 -6.90
N VAL A 73 12.34 -3.27 -7.86
CA VAL A 73 11.17 -2.45 -8.24
C VAL A 73 10.22 -2.26 -7.06
N MET A 74 9.97 -3.32 -6.27
CA MET A 74 9.11 -3.23 -5.10
C MET A 74 9.74 -2.35 -4.01
N ASP A 75 11.05 -2.47 -3.78
CA ASP A 75 11.77 -1.60 -2.84
C ASP A 75 11.69 -0.13 -3.24
N HIS A 76 11.90 0.19 -4.53
CA HIS A 76 11.79 1.57 -5.03
C HIS A 76 10.37 2.12 -4.90
N LEU A 77 9.33 1.29 -5.12
CA LEU A 77 7.95 1.71 -4.89
C LEU A 77 7.74 2.04 -3.40
N ARG A 78 8.20 1.18 -2.49
CA ARG A 78 8.13 1.45 -1.05
C ARG A 78 8.83 2.76 -0.70
N GLU A 79 10.06 2.96 -1.14
CA GLU A 79 10.83 4.19 -0.89
C GLU A 79 10.11 5.43 -1.42
N HIS A 80 9.56 5.34 -2.63
CA HIS A 80 8.81 6.43 -3.24
C HIS A 80 7.56 6.80 -2.41
N PHE A 81 6.78 5.81 -1.99
CA PHE A 81 5.59 6.04 -1.18
C PHE A 81 5.92 6.51 0.24
N VAL A 82 6.99 6.00 0.87
CA VAL A 82 7.50 6.53 2.15
C VAL A 82 7.84 8.01 2.02
N ALA A 83 8.58 8.38 0.97
CA ALA A 83 8.98 9.76 0.71
C ALA A 83 7.78 10.69 0.43
N LEU A 84 6.69 10.15 -0.12
CA LEU A 84 5.45 10.90 -0.34
C LEU A 84 4.62 11.03 0.95
N TRP A 85 4.46 9.93 1.68
CA TRP A 85 3.46 9.80 2.74
C TRP A 85 3.95 10.27 4.09
N ILE A 86 5.18 9.95 4.49
CA ILE A 86 5.68 10.33 5.82
C ILE A 86 5.65 11.85 6.01
N PRO A 87 6.18 12.68 5.08
CA PRO A 87 6.12 14.13 5.24
C PRO A 87 4.69 14.69 5.26
N TYR A 88 3.81 14.11 4.45
CA TYR A 88 2.39 14.50 4.42
C TYR A 88 1.72 14.23 5.77
N LEU A 89 1.92 13.05 6.34
CA LEU A 89 1.33 12.67 7.62
C LEU A 89 1.89 13.50 8.76
N GLU A 90 3.21 13.72 8.82
CA GLU A 90 3.85 14.62 9.79
C GLU A 90 3.30 16.05 9.73
N SER A 91 3.00 16.56 8.53
CA SER A 91 2.38 17.88 8.37
C SER A 91 0.90 17.93 8.82
N SER A 92 0.22 16.78 8.82
CA SER A 92 -1.22 16.66 9.08
C SER A 92 -1.51 16.30 10.54
N GLY A 93 -0.53 15.78 11.29
CA GLY A 93 -0.65 15.40 12.69
C GLY A 93 0.48 14.48 13.14
N PRO A 94 0.42 13.95 14.37
CA PRO A 94 1.37 12.93 14.81
C PRO A 94 1.23 11.67 13.95
N LEU A 95 2.38 11.08 13.59
CA LEU A 95 2.38 9.78 12.92
C LEU A 95 1.68 8.74 13.82
N PRO A 96 0.86 7.85 13.23
CA PRO A 96 0.37 6.69 13.94
C PRO A 96 1.54 5.87 14.53
N PRO A 97 1.32 5.09 15.59
CA PRO A 97 2.38 4.42 16.34
C PRO A 97 3.02 3.22 15.63
N TRP A 98 2.69 2.97 14.36
CA TRP A 98 3.14 1.83 13.57
C TRP A 98 4.16 2.23 12.51
#